data_AF-A0A0F8YLT5-F1
#
_entry.id   AF-A0A0F8YLT5-F1
#
_cell.length_a   1.000
_cell.length_b   1.000
_cell.length_c   1.000
_cell.angle_alpha   90.00
_cell.angle_beta   90.00
_cell.angle_gamma   90.00
#
_symmetry.space_group_name_H-M   'P 1'
#
loop_
_entity.id
_entity.type
_entity.pdbx_description
1 polymer ?
#
loop_
_entity_poly.entity_id
_entity_poly.type
_entity_poly.pdbx_seq_one_letter_code
_entity_poly.pdbx_strand_id
1 'polypeptide(L)'
;MILIQVSLSWEILLDYLLITAQYPFWKTCPSCGHHGQRKDVLCSSCGGKPRKPRNPEWSNKDIAYLKLHYPNQGAAIVSKALSKSHNQVRDKASKLGLRLTKAATHRVIHSKAREYMLKNNPMKRPEVVEKVRQWRRNNPAAVQKMTDAIVRGNQRWQMGNP
;
A
#
# COMPACT_ATOMS: atom_id res chain seq x y z
N MET A 1 19.62 -27.95 -67.62
CA MET A 1 18.54 -26.95 -67.59
C MET A 1 17.40 -27.48 -66.73
N ILE A 2 17.28 -27.05 -65.48
CA ILE A 2 15.99 -26.93 -64.77
C ILE A 2 16.17 -25.79 -63.76
N LEU A 3 15.59 -24.62 -64.04
CA LEU A 3 15.37 -23.57 -63.04
C LEU A 3 13.86 -23.46 -62.88
N ILE A 4 13.35 -23.95 -61.75
CA ILE A 4 11.95 -23.81 -61.35
C ILE A 4 11.81 -22.39 -60.79
N GLN A 5 11.07 -21.53 -61.50
CA GLN A 5 10.63 -20.22 -61.02
C GLN A 5 9.64 -20.43 -59.87
N VAL A 6 9.97 -19.90 -58.69
CA VAL A 6 9.10 -19.89 -57.51
C VAL A 6 8.22 -18.65 -57.60
N SER A 7 6.94 -18.84 -57.96
CA SER A 7 5.89 -17.83 -57.85
C SER A 7 5.43 -17.73 -56.39
N LEU A 8 6.10 -16.90 -55.58
CA LEU A 8 5.57 -16.52 -54.26
C LEU A 8 4.79 -15.21 -54.40
N SER A 9 3.49 -15.36 -54.14
CA SER A 9 2.38 -14.47 -54.44
C SER A 9 2.50 -13.07 -53.81
N TRP A 10 2.24 -12.03 -54.61
CA TRP A 10 2.05 -10.65 -54.17
C TRP A 10 0.91 -10.51 -53.14
N GLU A 11 0.03 -11.49 -53.01
CA GLU A 11 -1.03 -11.53 -51.99
C GLU A 11 -0.47 -11.70 -50.57
N ILE A 12 0.62 -12.44 -50.39
CA ILE A 12 1.29 -12.59 -49.08
C ILE A 12 1.90 -11.24 -48.63
N LEU A 13 2.40 -10.45 -49.58
CA LEU A 13 2.94 -9.12 -49.30
C LEU A 13 1.82 -8.12 -48.97
N LEU A 14 0.67 -8.21 -49.62
CA LEU A 14 -0.51 -7.40 -49.33
C LEU A 14 -1.10 -7.71 -47.94
N ASP A 15 -1.18 -8.99 -47.57
CA ASP A 15 -1.61 -9.39 -46.22
C ASP A 15 -0.63 -8.93 -45.14
N TYR A 16 0.69 -9.02 -45.40
CA TYR A 16 1.71 -8.52 -44.48
C TYR A 16 1.64 -6.99 -44.29
N LEU A 17 1.36 -6.25 -45.37
CA LEU A 17 1.18 -4.80 -45.33
C LEU A 17 -0.12 -4.40 -44.59
N LEU A 18 -1.22 -5.13 -44.79
CA LEU A 18 -2.49 -4.89 -44.11
C LEU A 18 -2.39 -5.21 -42.60
N ILE A 19 -1.72 -6.30 -42.23
CA ILE A 19 -1.48 -6.67 -40.83
C ILE A 19 -0.60 -5.59 -40.14
N THR A 20 0.46 -5.11 -40.78
CA THR A 20 1.33 -4.09 -40.16
C THR A 20 0.71 -2.69 -40.11
N ALA A 21 -0.22 -2.36 -41.01
CA ALA A 21 -0.99 -1.11 -40.99
C ALA A 21 -2.09 -1.10 -39.91
N GLN A 22 -2.71 -2.25 -39.61
CA GLN A 22 -3.77 -2.38 -38.59
C GLN A 22 -3.23 -2.33 -37.14
N TYR A 23 -1.95 -2.66 -36.93
CA TYR A 23 -1.30 -2.65 -35.62
C TYR A 23 -0.22 -1.57 -35.55
N PRO A 24 -0.58 -0.31 -35.20
CA PRO A 24 0.44 0.69 -34.91
C PRO A 24 1.30 0.14 -33.78
N PHE A 25 2.61 0.12 -33.98
CA PHE A 25 3.59 -0.08 -32.92
C PHE A 25 3.50 1.14 -31.99
N TRP A 26 2.45 1.20 -31.18
CA TRP A 26 2.21 2.29 -30.25
C TRP A 26 3.36 2.29 -29.25
N LYS A 27 4.34 3.19 -29.45
CA LYS A 27 5.45 3.39 -28.50
C LYS A 27 4.91 3.72 -27.10
N THR A 28 3.71 4.27 -27.00
CA THR A 28 3.04 4.68 -25.76
C THR A 28 1.57 4.24 -25.71
N CYS A 29 1.09 3.82 -24.54
CA CYS A 29 -0.32 3.45 -24.32
C CYS A 29 -1.28 4.64 -24.59
N PRO A 30 -2.33 4.51 -25.44
CA PRO A 30 -3.23 5.62 -25.77
C PRO A 30 -4.12 6.07 -24.60
N SER A 31 -4.32 5.22 -23.59
CA SER A 31 -5.10 5.56 -22.39
C SER A 31 -4.29 6.35 -21.35
N CYS A 32 -2.97 6.15 -21.28
CA CYS A 32 -2.15 6.69 -20.19
C CYS A 32 -0.78 7.29 -20.58
N GLY A 33 -0.39 7.23 -21.85
CA GLY A 33 0.84 7.83 -22.40
C GLY A 33 2.17 7.18 -21.97
N HIS A 34 2.15 6.01 -21.33
CA HIS A 34 3.38 5.35 -20.85
C HIS A 34 4.00 4.46 -21.93
N HIS A 35 5.33 4.47 -22.02
CA HIS A 35 6.09 3.49 -22.80
C HIS A 35 5.99 2.11 -22.13
N GLY A 36 5.47 1.11 -22.84
CA GLY A 36 5.30 -0.26 -22.34
C GLY A 36 5.87 -1.28 -23.30
N GLN A 37 6.68 -2.22 -22.78
CA GLN A 37 7.25 -3.30 -23.58
C GLN A 37 6.35 -4.55 -23.53
N ARG A 38 5.48 -4.72 -24.56
CA ARG A 38 4.78 -5.97 -24.97
C ARG A 38 3.81 -6.63 -23.96
N LYS A 39 2.93 -7.56 -24.38
CA LYS A 39 2.10 -7.70 -25.61
C LYS A 39 0.74 -8.37 -25.28
N ASP A 40 0.51 -8.80 -24.06
CA ASP A 40 -0.64 -9.58 -23.64
C ASP A 40 -1.41 -8.86 -22.52
N VAL A 41 -2.50 -8.20 -22.95
CA VAL A 41 -3.66 -7.82 -22.13
C VAL A 41 -3.39 -6.72 -21.09
N LEU A 42 -3.57 -5.48 -21.54
CA LEU A 42 -3.65 -4.25 -20.73
C LEU A 42 -2.29 -3.74 -20.20
N CYS A 43 -2.02 -2.43 -20.35
CA CYS A 43 -0.81 -1.82 -19.79
C CYS A 43 -0.73 -2.09 -18.28
N SER A 44 0.32 -2.74 -17.80
CA SER A 44 0.52 -3.10 -16.38
C SER A 44 0.47 -1.91 -15.42
N SER A 45 0.66 -0.68 -15.92
CA SER A 45 0.49 0.55 -15.15
C SER A 45 -0.97 1.04 -15.03
N CYS A 46 -1.84 0.76 -16.00
CA CYS A 46 -3.23 1.26 -15.97
C CYS A 46 -4.32 0.18 -16.07
N GLY A 47 -3.98 -1.08 -16.37
CA GLY A 47 -4.96 -2.14 -16.60
C GLY A 47 -6.02 -1.77 -17.65
N GLY A 48 -5.67 -0.90 -18.61
CA GLY A 48 -6.59 -0.35 -19.61
C GLY A 48 -7.63 0.66 -19.09
N LYS A 49 -7.55 1.07 -17.82
CA LYS A 49 -8.45 2.08 -17.24
C LYS A 49 -7.90 3.49 -17.51
N PRO A 50 -8.77 4.47 -17.83
CA PRO A 50 -8.35 5.86 -17.88
C PRO A 50 -7.81 6.28 -16.52
N ARG A 51 -6.68 6.99 -16.52
CA ARG A 51 -6.12 7.49 -15.27
C ARG A 51 -7.02 8.58 -14.71
N LYS A 52 -7.40 8.44 -13.43
CA LYS A 52 -8.01 9.54 -12.68
C LYS A 52 -7.04 10.72 -12.69
N PRO A 53 -7.50 11.97 -12.90
CA PRO A 53 -6.62 13.13 -12.91
C PRO A 53 -5.77 13.16 -11.64
N ARG A 54 -4.46 13.31 -11.81
CA ARG A 54 -3.46 13.24 -10.74
C ARG A 54 -3.71 14.30 -9.65
N ASN A 55 -4.27 15.44 -10.05
CA ASN A 55 -4.68 16.54 -9.19
C ASN A 55 -6.10 16.99 -9.57
N PRO A 56 -7.16 16.44 -8.94
CA PRO A 56 -8.46 17.05 -9.02
C PRO A 56 -8.37 18.43 -8.38
N GLU A 57 -8.96 19.42 -9.04
CA GLU A 57 -9.01 20.78 -8.53
C GLU A 57 -9.67 20.81 -7.13
N TRP A 58 -9.12 21.63 -6.24
CA TRP A 58 -9.63 21.77 -4.87
C TRP A 58 -10.50 23.01 -4.82
N SER A 59 -11.82 22.81 -4.72
CA SER A 59 -12.74 23.92 -4.55
C SER A 59 -12.62 24.52 -3.14
N ASN A 60 -13.05 25.77 -2.96
CA ASN A 60 -13.14 26.37 -1.63
C ASN A 60 -14.06 25.57 -0.69
N LYS A 61 -15.11 24.95 -1.24
CA LYS A 61 -16.01 24.05 -0.50
C LYS A 61 -15.28 22.79 -0.03
N ASP A 62 -14.45 22.19 -0.88
CA ASP A 62 -13.64 21.01 -0.53
C ASP A 62 -12.68 21.33 0.61
N ILE A 63 -12.04 22.50 0.56
CA ILE A 63 -11.10 22.96 1.59
C ILE A 63 -11.83 23.21 2.91
N ALA A 64 -13.00 23.85 2.88
CA ALA A 64 -13.82 24.07 4.08
C ALA A 64 -14.24 22.74 4.72
N TYR A 65 -14.73 21.80 3.90
CA TYR A 65 -15.10 20.46 4.37
C TYR A 65 -13.89 19.72 4.96
N LEU A 66 -12.74 19.78 4.30
CA LEU A 66 -11.51 19.15 4.76
C LEU A 66 -11.08 19.70 6.14
N LYS A 67 -11.08 21.03 6.31
CA LYS A 67 -10.73 21.67 7.60
C LYS A 67 -11.65 21.24 8.73
N LEU A 68 -12.95 21.13 8.47
CA LEU A 68 -13.96 20.80 9.46
C LEU A 68 -13.89 19.32 9.88
N HIS A 69 -13.78 18.41 8.91
CA HIS A 69 -13.98 16.98 9.16
C HIS A 69 -12.67 16.20 9.35
N TYR A 70 -11.57 16.63 8.75
CA TYR A 70 -10.31 15.87 8.79
C TYR A 70 -9.78 15.64 10.20
N PRO A 71 -9.71 16.63 11.12
CA PRO A 71 -9.11 16.44 12.44
C PRO A 71 -9.78 15.33 13.27
N ASN A 72 -11.08 15.15 13.08
CA ASN A 72 -11.87 14.18 13.85
C ASN A 72 -12.04 12.84 13.11
N GLN A 73 -12.26 12.87 11.80
CA GLN A 73 -12.68 11.69 11.03
C GLN A 73 -11.54 11.07 10.20
N GLY A 74 -10.53 11.87 9.85
CA GLY A 74 -9.38 11.47 9.05
C GLY A 74 -9.67 11.20 7.58
N ALA A 75 -8.62 10.76 6.88
CA ALA A 75 -8.60 10.73 5.42
C ALA A 75 -9.64 9.79 4.80
N ALA A 76 -9.98 8.69 5.46
CA ALA A 76 -10.82 7.64 4.89
C ALA A 76 -12.31 8.00 4.76
N ILE A 77 -12.81 8.84 5.67
CA ILE A 77 -14.19 9.32 5.61
C ILE A 77 -14.24 10.51 4.64
N VAL A 78 -13.31 11.44 4.78
CA VAL A 78 -13.25 12.64 3.94
C VAL A 78 -13.03 12.30 2.46
N SER A 79 -12.24 11.26 2.14
CA SER A 79 -12.02 10.81 0.76
C SER A 79 -13.31 10.36 0.08
N LYS A 80 -14.20 9.69 0.82
CA LYS A 80 -15.50 9.24 0.29
C LYS A 80 -16.41 10.44 0.02
N ALA A 81 -16.48 11.38 0.96
CA ALA A 81 -17.31 12.57 0.82
C ALA A 81 -16.88 13.47 -0.35
N LEU A 82 -15.56 13.65 -0.54
CA LEU A 82 -15.03 14.52 -1.60
C LEU A 82 -14.77 13.79 -2.92
N SER A 83 -15.05 12.50 -3.02
CA SER A 83 -14.69 11.66 -4.17
C SER A 83 -13.20 11.79 -4.58
N LYS A 84 -12.30 12.02 -3.61
CA LYS A 84 -10.84 12.11 -3.81
C LYS A 84 -10.15 10.88 -3.22
N SER A 85 -8.93 10.56 -3.64
CA SER A 85 -8.20 9.42 -3.05
C SER A 85 -7.73 9.72 -1.63
N HIS A 86 -7.51 8.67 -0.82
CA HIS A 86 -6.94 8.80 0.52
C HIS A 86 -5.64 9.61 0.53
N ASN A 87 -4.75 9.36 -0.45
CA ASN A 87 -3.49 10.06 -0.57
C ASN A 87 -3.71 11.54 -0.89
N GLN A 88 -4.60 11.88 -1.82
CA GLN A 88 -4.90 13.27 -2.16
C GLN A 88 -5.41 14.06 -0.94
N VAL A 89 -6.29 13.46 -0.14
CA VAL A 89 -6.80 14.08 1.09
C VAL A 89 -5.69 14.27 2.12
N ARG A 90 -4.85 13.25 2.34
CA ARG A 90 -3.72 13.33 3.28
C ARG A 90 -2.69 14.37 2.85
N ASP A 91 -2.35 14.40 1.58
CA ASP A 91 -1.36 15.33 1.03
C ASP A 91 -1.87 16.78 1.11
N LYS A 92 -3.16 17.01 0.81
CA LYS A 92 -3.77 18.34 0.97
C LYS A 92 -3.86 18.73 2.44
N ALA A 93 -4.29 17.83 3.32
CA ALA A 93 -4.34 18.09 4.76
C ALA A 93 -2.96 18.48 5.32
N SER A 94 -1.91 17.75 4.91
CA SER A 94 -0.52 18.06 5.27
C SER A 94 -0.11 19.47 4.79
N LYS A 95 -0.39 19.81 3.53
CA LYS A 95 -0.14 21.16 2.97
C LYS A 95 -0.90 22.28 3.69
N LEU A 96 -2.04 21.96 4.30
CA LEU A 96 -2.85 22.90 5.09
C LEU A 96 -2.51 22.86 6.59
N GLY A 97 -1.53 22.06 7.01
CA GLY A 97 -1.14 21.90 8.42
C GLY A 97 -2.17 21.17 9.29
N LEU A 98 -3.15 20.49 8.69
CA LEU A 98 -4.19 19.78 9.43
C LEU A 98 -3.66 18.47 10.01
N ARG A 99 -3.92 18.25 11.30
CA ARG A 99 -3.56 17.03 12.03
C ARG A 99 -4.79 16.38 12.64
N LEU A 100 -4.72 15.08 12.86
CA LEU A 100 -5.72 14.37 13.64
C LEU A 100 -5.65 14.78 15.10
N THR A 101 -6.80 14.87 15.76
CA THR A 101 -6.86 14.99 17.21
C THR A 101 -6.28 13.73 17.86
N LYS A 102 -5.85 13.80 19.13
CA LYS A 102 -5.33 12.63 19.85
C LYS A 102 -6.36 11.51 19.89
N ALA A 103 -7.62 11.86 20.19
CA ALA A 103 -8.73 10.91 20.20
C ALA A 103 -8.96 10.27 18.82
N ALA A 104 -8.96 11.07 17.74
CA ALA A 104 -9.09 10.56 16.38
C ALA A 104 -7.90 9.68 15.98
N THR A 105 -6.67 10.06 16.32
CA THR A 105 -5.46 9.27 16.10
C THR A 105 -5.56 7.91 16.78
N HIS A 106 -5.95 7.88 18.05
CA HIS A 106 -6.10 6.64 18.80
C HIS A 106 -7.16 5.73 18.18
N ARG A 107 -8.29 6.31 17.77
CA ARG A 107 -9.41 5.58 17.17
C ARG A 107 -9.15 5.12 15.74
N VAL A 108 -8.50 5.91 14.90
CA VAL A 108 -8.35 5.62 13.46
C VAL A 108 -7.06 4.84 13.18
N ILE A 109 -5.97 5.23 13.84
CA ILE A 109 -4.63 4.67 13.59
C ILE A 109 -4.31 3.60 14.63
N HIS A 110 -4.34 3.96 15.93
CA HIS A 110 -3.87 3.03 16.96
C HIS A 110 -4.80 1.85 17.20
N SER A 111 -6.12 1.99 17.06
CA SER A 111 -7.05 0.86 17.25
C SER A 111 -6.79 -0.26 16.23
N LYS A 112 -6.70 0.08 14.94
CA LYS A 112 -6.43 -0.86 13.85
C LYS A 112 -5.01 -1.39 13.91
N ALA A 113 -4.03 -0.54 14.23
CA ALA A 113 -2.67 -0.98 14.45
C ALA A 113 -2.57 -1.95 15.63
N ARG A 114 -3.29 -1.69 16.73
CA ARG A 114 -3.36 -2.55 17.91
C ARG A 114 -4.00 -3.89 17.57
N GLU A 115 -5.13 -3.89 16.86
CA GLU A 115 -5.78 -5.13 16.39
C GLU A 115 -4.83 -5.95 15.50
N TYR A 116 -4.18 -5.31 14.53
CA TYR A 116 -3.21 -5.94 13.66
C TYR A 116 -2.02 -6.50 14.45
N MET A 117 -1.47 -5.73 15.38
CA MET A 117 -0.37 -6.15 16.23
C MET A 117 -0.78 -7.32 17.10
N LEU A 118 -1.98 -7.35 17.68
CA LEU A 118 -2.46 -8.50 18.46
C LEU A 118 -2.58 -9.77 17.61
N LYS A 119 -3.14 -9.65 16.40
CA LYS A 119 -3.33 -10.78 15.48
C LYS A 119 -2.01 -11.31 14.91
N ASN A 120 -1.09 -10.40 14.56
CA ASN A 120 0.14 -10.74 13.83
C ASN A 120 1.39 -10.68 14.71
N ASN A 121 1.26 -10.56 16.04
CA ASN A 121 2.40 -10.45 16.93
C ASN A 121 3.31 -11.69 16.77
N PRO A 122 4.54 -11.54 16.22
CA PRO A 122 5.42 -12.67 16.04
C PRO A 122 5.76 -13.37 17.35
N MET A 123 5.78 -12.65 18.48
CA MET A 123 6.02 -13.21 19.82
C MET A 123 4.85 -14.04 20.38
N LYS A 124 3.66 -13.94 19.78
CA LYS A 124 2.48 -14.73 20.17
C LYS A 124 2.24 -15.92 19.26
N ARG A 125 3.06 -16.12 18.23
CA ARG A 125 2.93 -17.27 17.34
C ARG A 125 3.23 -18.57 18.11
N PRO A 126 2.45 -19.65 17.91
CA PRO A 126 2.59 -20.88 18.70
C PRO A 126 4.01 -21.43 18.72
N GLU A 127 4.70 -21.42 17.58
CA GLU A 127 6.07 -21.91 17.43
C GLU A 127 7.09 -21.07 18.22
N VAL A 128 6.90 -19.74 18.29
CA VAL A 128 7.77 -18.84 19.05
C VAL A 128 7.51 -19.01 20.54
N VAL A 129 6.23 -19.11 20.93
CA VAL A 129 5.83 -19.35 22.32
C VAL A 129 6.40 -20.67 22.84
N GLU A 130 6.33 -21.73 22.05
CA GLU A 130 6.85 -23.03 22.46
C GLU A 130 8.38 -23.05 22.54
N LYS A 131 9.08 -22.39 21.61
CA LYS A 131 10.54 -22.19 21.72
C LYS A 131 10.93 -21.48 23.02
N VAL A 132 10.21 -20.43 23.39
CA VAL A 132 10.44 -19.71 24.66
C VAL A 132 10.15 -20.62 25.86
N ARG A 133 9.09 -21.42 25.83
CA ARG A 133 8.75 -22.38 26.89
C ARG A 133 9.82 -23.46 27.04
N GLN A 134 10.29 -24.02 25.93
CA GLN A 134 11.35 -25.02 25.91
C GLN A 134 12.65 -24.44 26.48
N TRP A 135 13.04 -23.23 26.05
CA TRP A 135 14.20 -22.55 26.61
C TRP A 135 14.08 -22.34 28.12
N ARG A 136 12.90 -21.94 28.63
CA ARG A 136 12.66 -21.79 30.08
C ARG A 136 12.82 -23.10 30.83
N ARG A 137 12.25 -24.20 30.30
CA ARG A 137 12.39 -25.55 30.89
C ARG A 137 13.85 -25.98 30.97
N ASN A 138 14.63 -25.67 29.94
CA ASN A 138 16.04 -26.05 29.87
C ASN A 138 16.97 -25.13 30.66
N ASN A 139 16.50 -23.95 31.10
CA ASN A 139 17.32 -22.93 31.76
C ASN A 139 16.70 -22.39 33.06
N PRO A 140 16.35 -23.25 34.05
CA PRO A 140 15.60 -22.84 35.24
C PRO A 140 16.35 -21.81 36.09
N ALA A 141 17.67 -21.93 36.25
CA ALA A 141 18.47 -20.96 37.01
C ALA A 141 18.47 -19.56 36.37
N ALA A 142 18.50 -19.48 35.04
CA ALA A 142 18.41 -18.21 34.33
C ALA A 142 17.00 -17.58 34.49
N VAL A 143 15.95 -18.41 34.45
CA VAL A 143 14.58 -17.98 34.70
C VAL A 143 14.43 -17.45 36.13
N GLN A 144 14.96 -18.15 37.13
CA GLN A 144 14.92 -17.71 38.52
C GLN A 144 15.62 -16.35 38.68
N LYS A 145 16.83 -16.20 38.15
CA LYS A 145 17.59 -14.94 38.20
C LYS A 145 16.82 -13.77 37.58
N MET A 146 16.17 -13.98 36.45
CA MET A 146 15.32 -12.95 35.81
C MET A 146 14.09 -12.62 36.67
N THR A 147 13.46 -13.63 37.24
CA THR A 147 12.28 -13.45 38.10
C THR A 147 12.65 -12.64 39.35
N ASP A 148 13.75 -12.97 40.00
CA ASP A 148 14.24 -12.25 41.18
C ASP A 148 14.59 -10.80 40.84
N ALA A 149 15.15 -10.55 39.65
CA ALA A 149 15.45 -9.18 39.21
C ALA A 149 14.19 -8.34 39.01
N ILE A 150 13.12 -8.93 38.46
CA ILE A 150 11.82 -8.26 38.31
C ILE A 150 11.21 -7.95 39.68
N VAL A 151 11.23 -8.92 40.61
CA VAL A 151 10.70 -8.74 41.97
C VAL A 151 11.45 -7.63 42.70
N ARG A 152 12.80 -7.65 42.68
CA ARG A 152 13.63 -6.60 43.27
C ARG A 152 13.34 -5.24 42.66
N GLY A 153 13.20 -5.16 41.34
CA GLY A 153 12.84 -3.93 40.64
C GLY A 153 11.50 -3.39 41.15
N ASN A 154 10.47 -4.21 41.19
CA ASN A 154 9.14 -3.80 41.66
C ASN A 154 9.14 -3.34 43.13
N GLN A 155 9.88 -4.05 44.00
CA GLN A 155 10.04 -3.65 45.39
C GLN A 155 10.72 -2.28 45.52
N ARG A 156 11.77 -2.03 44.72
CA ARG A 156 12.44 -0.72 44.66
C ARG A 156 11.49 0.39 44.22
N TRP A 157 10.68 0.16 43.17
CA TRP A 157 9.66 1.11 42.71
C TRP A 157 8.61 1.41 43.79
N GLN A 158 8.14 0.40 44.53
CA GLN A 158 7.16 0.56 45.61
C GLN A 158 7.71 1.35 46.80
N MET A 159 9.02 1.23 47.09
CA MET A 159 9.68 1.98 48.16
C MET A 159 10.09 3.40 47.76
N GLY A 160 9.71 3.87 46.56
CA GLY A 160 9.95 5.25 46.12
C GLY A 160 11.44 5.60 45.90
N ASN A 161 12.29 4.59 45.73
CA ASN A 161 13.73 4.79 45.57
C ASN A 161 14.10 4.63 44.08
N PRO A 162 14.25 5.71 43.30
CA PRO A 162 14.52 5.63 41.85
C PRO A 162 15.80 4.85 41.57
#